data_AF-A0A3D4Y900-F1
#
_entry.id   AF-A0A3D4Y900-F1
#
_cell.length_a   1.000
_cell.length_b   1.000
_cell.length_c   1.000
_cell.angle_alpha   90.00
_cell.angle_beta   90.00
_cell.angle_gamma   90.00
#
_symmetry.space_group_name_H-M   'P 1'
#
loop_
_entity.id
_entity.type
_entity.pdbx_description
1 polymer ?
#
loop_
_entity_poly.entity_id
_entity_poly.type
_entity_poly.pdbx_seq_one_letter_code
_entity_poly.pdbx_strand_id
1 'polypeptide(L)'
;MQKYPLDVEIYSQASELKALTLKKLLSVCFATDQRVTIDTIDIDDVTSASFSGLFDIGSLFIRGEGQLNAAGHIDLKTVVNAGQGAATLSGIHSDQLTIQQAGSGSLSVHGYAGVEKIQQEGNGSMEIYWVNGETTTVYLKGAGSIVLAGKTNTLIANLFDQARLDTKFLRVKEAYVRTHQSAIAHVNTDSRLFAYAMDQSQINYYTPSSEAYQNTADNGVVLSVRENQQGGS
;
A
#
# COMPACT_ATOMS: atom_id res chain seq x y z
N MET A 1 29.56 9.60 1.18
CA MET A 1 28.73 8.75 0.32
C MET A 1 29.51 7.48 0.07
N GLN A 2 29.20 6.41 0.80
CA GLN A 2 29.96 5.16 0.73
C GLN A 2 29.41 4.33 -0.43
N LYS A 3 30.23 4.07 -1.45
CA LYS A 3 29.89 3.22 -2.59
C LYS A 3 30.43 1.82 -2.32
N TYR A 4 29.56 0.83 -2.24
CA TYR A 4 29.95 -0.56 -2.07
C TYR A 4 29.85 -1.29 -3.44
N PRO A 5 30.84 -2.10 -3.83
CA PRO A 5 30.80 -2.89 -5.07
C PRO A 5 29.77 -4.03 -5.02
N LEU A 6 29.49 -4.63 -6.18
CA LEU A 6 28.61 -5.78 -6.35
C LEU A 6 29.08 -6.95 -5.46
N ASP A 7 28.13 -7.64 -4.83
CA ASP A 7 28.33 -8.80 -3.94
C ASP A 7 28.98 -8.50 -2.57
N VAL A 8 28.55 -7.42 -1.91
CA VAL A 8 28.94 -7.12 -0.54
C VAL A 8 27.77 -7.37 0.42
N GLU A 9 27.89 -8.40 1.26
CA GLU A 9 27.18 -8.40 2.54
C GLU A 9 27.74 -7.25 3.38
N ILE A 10 27.04 -6.13 3.42
CA ILE A 10 27.46 -4.96 4.20
C ILE A 10 27.09 -5.21 5.66
N TYR A 11 28.00 -5.81 6.41
CA TYR A 11 27.95 -5.79 7.87
C TYR A 11 28.37 -4.40 8.37
N SER A 12 27.42 -3.47 8.40
CA SER A 12 27.63 -2.14 8.97
C SER A 12 27.37 -2.15 10.47
N GLN A 13 28.32 -1.65 11.27
CA GLN A 13 28.09 -1.34 12.69
C GLN A 13 27.56 0.08 12.91
N ALA A 14 27.29 0.84 11.84
CA ALA A 14 26.72 2.17 11.96
C ALA A 14 25.28 2.08 12.46
N SER A 15 24.99 2.72 13.59
CA SER A 15 23.64 2.87 14.12
C SER A 15 22.79 3.84 13.29
N GLU A 16 23.44 4.72 12.53
CA GLU A 16 22.78 5.75 11.72
C GLU A 16 23.42 5.88 10.34
N LEU A 17 22.58 5.97 9.31
CA LEU A 17 22.97 6.19 7.92
C LEU A 17 22.07 7.27 7.29
N LYS A 18 22.68 8.32 6.75
CA LYS A 18 21.92 9.34 6.03
C LYS A 18 21.29 8.82 4.73
N ALA A 19 22.02 7.97 3.99
CA ALA A 19 21.52 7.43 2.74
C ALA A 19 22.21 6.11 2.40
N LEU A 20 21.43 5.17 1.88
CA LEU A 20 21.89 3.91 1.31
C LEU A 20 21.37 3.81 -0.12
N THR A 21 22.27 3.65 -1.10
CA THR A 21 21.87 3.45 -2.50
C THR A 21 22.33 2.08 -2.96
N LEU A 22 21.39 1.24 -3.40
CA LEU A 22 21.66 -0.10 -3.91
C LEU A 22 21.47 -0.10 -5.43
N LYS A 23 22.55 -0.34 -6.17
CA LYS A 23 22.56 -0.54 -7.62
C LYS A 23 23.24 -1.87 -7.94
N LYS A 24 22.61 -2.71 -8.78
CA LYS A 24 23.15 -4.01 -9.20
C LYS A 24 23.53 -5.00 -8.09
N LEU A 25 23.03 -4.84 -6.86
CA LEU A 25 23.26 -5.78 -5.76
C LEU A 25 22.29 -6.96 -5.78
N LEU A 26 22.73 -8.12 -5.25
CA LEU A 26 21.92 -9.31 -5.00
C LEU A 26 21.30 -9.37 -3.58
N SER A 27 22.01 -8.92 -2.53
CA SER A 27 21.55 -9.00 -1.13
C SER A 27 22.35 -8.08 -0.19
N VAL A 28 21.71 -7.51 0.85
CA VAL A 28 22.33 -6.76 1.95
C VAL A 28 21.71 -7.21 3.27
N CYS A 29 22.47 -7.84 4.17
CA CYS A 29 21.97 -8.23 5.50
C CYS A 29 22.61 -7.35 6.59
N PHE A 30 21.81 -6.90 7.55
CA PHE A 30 22.29 -6.23 8.76
C PHE A 30 22.15 -7.17 9.96
N ALA A 31 23.02 -7.02 10.96
CA ALA A 31 22.94 -7.83 12.17
C ALA A 31 21.57 -7.63 12.87
N THR A 32 20.97 -8.72 13.36
CA THR A 32 19.59 -8.74 13.86
C THR A 32 19.42 -8.11 15.24
N ASP A 33 20.52 -7.81 15.92
CA ASP A 33 20.59 -7.27 17.29
C ASP A 33 20.77 -5.74 17.34
N GLN A 34 21.08 -5.10 16.21
CA GLN A 34 21.28 -3.65 16.13
C GLN A 34 20.16 -2.98 15.35
N ARG A 35 19.48 -2.02 15.98
CA ARG A 35 18.56 -1.10 15.28
C ARG A 35 19.38 -0.09 14.48
N VAL A 36 19.10 0.02 13.18
CA VAL A 36 19.79 0.94 12.27
C VAL A 36 18.79 1.95 11.74
N THR A 37 19.06 3.23 11.99
CA THR A 37 18.27 4.33 11.42
C THR A 37 18.83 4.71 10.06
N ILE A 38 17.98 4.76 9.03
CA ILE A 38 18.34 5.11 7.67
C ILE A 38 17.36 6.17 7.14
N ASP A 39 17.82 7.40 6.87
CA ASP A 39 16.89 8.44 6.39
C ASP A 39 16.32 8.08 5.02
N THR A 40 17.15 7.51 4.14
CA THR A 40 16.75 7.16 2.77
C THR A 40 17.45 5.91 2.26
N ILE A 41 16.66 4.99 1.71
CA ILE A 41 17.11 3.88 0.89
C ILE A 41 16.65 4.14 -0.55
N ASP A 42 17.58 4.05 -1.50
CA ASP A 42 17.29 4.18 -2.94
C ASP A 42 17.72 2.90 -3.67
N ILE A 43 16.74 2.20 -4.22
CA ILE A 43 16.90 0.96 -4.98
C ILE A 43 16.70 1.28 -6.45
N ASP A 44 17.74 1.10 -7.27
CA ASP A 44 17.73 1.50 -8.67
C ASP A 44 18.34 0.42 -9.57
N ASP A 45 17.48 -0.16 -10.42
CA ASP A 45 17.83 -1.11 -11.48
C ASP A 45 18.65 -2.32 -10.99
N VAL A 46 18.14 -2.94 -9.92
CA VAL A 46 18.63 -4.21 -9.39
C VAL A 46 17.76 -5.36 -9.90
N THR A 47 18.36 -6.47 -10.31
CA THR A 47 17.64 -7.70 -10.68
C THR A 47 16.88 -8.29 -9.49
N SER A 48 17.54 -8.35 -8.34
CA SER A 48 16.95 -8.79 -7.07
C SER A 48 17.73 -8.16 -5.92
N ALA A 49 17.07 -7.44 -5.03
CA ALA A 49 17.66 -6.97 -3.79
C ALA A 49 16.89 -7.58 -2.61
N SER A 50 17.60 -7.89 -1.53
CA SER A 50 16.97 -8.22 -0.27
C SER A 50 17.67 -7.53 0.88
N PHE A 51 16.91 -7.13 1.90
CA PHE A 51 17.48 -6.69 3.16
C PHE A 51 16.64 -7.07 4.36
N SER A 52 17.30 -7.40 5.47
CA SER A 52 16.63 -7.81 6.70
C SER A 52 17.34 -7.33 7.96
N GLY A 53 16.55 -7.02 9.00
CA GLY A 53 17.06 -6.49 10.27
C GLY A 53 16.04 -5.69 11.06
N LEU A 54 16.54 -4.87 11.99
CA LEU A 54 15.78 -3.89 12.75
C LEU A 54 16.07 -2.50 12.15
N PHE A 55 15.11 -1.90 11.47
CA PHE A 55 15.33 -0.63 10.76
C PHE A 55 14.33 0.45 11.15
N ASP A 56 14.82 1.68 11.26
CA ASP A 56 13.99 2.88 11.21
C ASP A 56 14.29 3.60 9.90
N ILE A 57 13.39 3.49 8.93
CA ILE A 57 13.57 4.00 7.57
C ILE A 57 12.68 5.22 7.36
N GLY A 58 13.31 6.35 7.03
CA GLY A 58 12.59 7.55 6.63
C GLY A 58 11.86 7.34 5.30
N SER A 59 12.60 7.09 4.22
CA SER A 59 12.05 6.90 2.88
C SER A 59 12.70 5.73 2.15
N LEU A 60 11.88 4.89 1.51
CA LEU A 60 12.33 3.83 0.61
C LEU A 60 11.89 4.15 -0.83
N PHE A 61 12.84 4.36 -1.72
CA PHE A 61 12.61 4.54 -3.16
C PHE A 61 12.92 3.25 -3.90
N ILE A 62 12.01 2.82 -4.76
CA ILE A 62 12.11 1.59 -5.54
C ILE A 62 11.94 1.95 -7.01
N ARG A 63 12.97 1.67 -7.81
CA ARG A 63 13.03 1.97 -9.25
C ARG A 63 13.66 0.81 -10.01
N GLY A 64 13.33 0.70 -11.29
CA GLY A 64 13.78 -0.40 -12.15
C GLY A 64 12.82 -1.58 -12.17
N GLU A 65 13.27 -2.70 -12.73
CA GLU A 65 12.38 -3.81 -13.13
C GLU A 65 12.51 -5.07 -12.26
N GLY A 66 13.49 -5.12 -11.36
CA GLY A 66 13.72 -6.32 -10.55
C GLY A 66 12.97 -6.37 -9.23
N GLN A 67 13.34 -7.36 -8.44
CA GLN A 67 12.60 -7.78 -7.26
C GLN A 67 13.20 -7.20 -5.99
N LEU A 68 12.40 -6.68 -5.06
CA LEU A 68 12.84 -6.27 -3.73
C LEU A 68 12.17 -7.12 -2.66
N ASN A 69 12.94 -7.66 -1.73
CA ASN A 69 12.43 -8.33 -0.53
C ASN A 69 13.03 -7.69 0.73
N ALA A 70 12.24 -6.89 1.45
CA ALA A 70 12.61 -6.36 2.76
C ALA A 70 11.90 -7.16 3.86
N ALA A 71 12.62 -7.55 4.92
CA ALA A 71 12.06 -8.33 6.03
C ALA A 71 12.60 -7.89 7.40
N GLY A 72 11.93 -8.27 8.49
CA GLY A 72 12.40 -8.05 9.86
C GLY A 72 11.45 -7.17 10.66
N HIS A 73 11.97 -6.19 11.40
CA HIS A 73 11.15 -5.18 12.06
C HIS A 73 11.52 -3.83 11.46
N ILE A 74 10.63 -3.31 10.63
CA ILE A 74 10.88 -2.13 9.82
C ILE A 74 9.88 -1.04 10.19
N ASP A 75 10.34 -0.04 10.94
CA ASP A 75 9.61 1.22 11.05
C ASP A 75 9.85 2.01 9.77
N LEU A 76 8.78 2.34 9.04
CA LEU A 76 8.84 2.89 7.70
C LEU A 76 7.84 4.02 7.57
N LYS A 77 8.32 5.22 7.24
CA LYS A 77 7.45 6.40 7.08
C LYS A 77 6.93 6.55 5.66
N THR A 78 7.80 6.37 4.66
CA THR A 78 7.44 6.59 3.25
C THR A 78 7.97 5.51 2.34
N VAL A 79 7.14 5.03 1.42
CA VAL A 79 7.52 4.19 0.28
C VAL A 79 7.15 4.89 -1.02
N VAL A 80 8.11 4.97 -1.95
CA VAL A 80 7.89 5.45 -3.32
C VAL A 80 8.29 4.35 -4.28
N ASN A 81 7.30 3.69 -4.90
CA ASN A 81 7.50 2.67 -5.91
C ASN A 81 7.25 3.24 -7.32
N ALA A 82 8.32 3.52 -8.04
CA ALA A 82 8.30 3.88 -9.46
C ALA A 82 8.81 2.73 -10.34
N GLY A 83 9.03 1.55 -9.76
CA GLY A 83 9.53 0.37 -10.45
C GLY A 83 8.46 -0.37 -11.25
N GLN A 84 8.92 -1.20 -12.18
CA GLN A 84 8.10 -2.14 -12.93
C GLN A 84 8.15 -3.56 -12.34
N GLY A 85 9.08 -3.81 -11.41
CA GLY A 85 9.24 -5.09 -10.73
C GLY A 85 8.33 -5.26 -9.51
N ALA A 86 8.59 -6.28 -8.69
CA ALA A 86 7.82 -6.51 -7.47
C ALA A 86 8.62 -6.13 -6.22
N ALA A 87 7.96 -5.56 -5.23
CA ALA A 87 8.52 -5.28 -3.93
C ALA A 87 7.66 -5.91 -2.83
N THR A 88 8.29 -6.68 -1.95
CA THR A 88 7.65 -7.25 -0.76
C THR A 88 8.32 -6.66 0.47
N LEU A 89 7.52 -6.02 1.33
CA LEU A 89 7.96 -5.45 2.60
C LEU A 89 7.27 -6.22 3.73
N SER A 90 8.04 -7.01 4.48
CA SER A 90 7.54 -7.89 5.53
C SER A 90 8.02 -7.43 6.91
N GLY A 91 7.08 -7.41 7.86
CA GLY A 91 7.35 -6.96 9.23
C GLY A 91 7.41 -5.44 9.38
N ILE A 92 6.60 -4.73 8.57
CA ILE A 92 6.38 -3.29 8.75
C ILE A 92 5.72 -3.03 10.12
N HIS A 93 6.23 -2.02 10.81
CA HIS A 93 5.69 -1.48 12.06
C HIS A 93 5.69 0.04 11.95
N SER A 94 4.64 0.61 11.37
CA SER A 94 4.55 2.05 11.13
C SER A 94 3.29 2.61 11.74
N ASP A 95 3.38 3.79 12.36
CA ASP A 95 2.21 4.52 12.84
C ASP A 95 1.59 5.42 11.77
N GLN A 96 2.39 5.88 10.81
CA GLN A 96 2.01 6.82 9.75
C GLN A 96 2.76 6.52 8.44
N LEU A 97 2.31 5.50 7.73
CA LEU A 97 2.86 5.09 6.45
C LEU A 97 2.20 5.86 5.31
N THR A 98 3.03 6.51 4.50
CA THR A 98 2.65 7.08 3.20
C THR A 98 3.23 6.24 2.07
N ILE A 99 2.38 5.88 1.10
CA ILE A 99 2.77 5.08 -0.06
C ILE A 99 2.46 5.85 -1.34
N GLN A 100 3.43 5.93 -2.24
CA GLN A 100 3.28 6.49 -3.57
C GLN A 100 3.71 5.44 -4.59
N GLN A 101 2.83 5.10 -5.53
CA GLN A 101 3.14 4.15 -6.61
C GLN A 101 2.84 4.80 -7.96
N ALA A 102 3.88 4.97 -8.77
CA ALA A 102 3.79 5.51 -10.13
C ALA A 102 4.14 4.47 -11.21
N GLY A 103 4.78 3.37 -10.80
CA GLY A 103 5.20 2.29 -11.70
C GLY A 103 4.09 1.29 -12.02
N SER A 104 4.39 0.36 -12.93
CA SER A 104 3.53 -0.78 -13.26
C SER A 104 3.81 -2.02 -12.41
N GLY A 105 4.75 -1.93 -11.47
CA GLY A 105 5.14 -3.02 -10.59
C GLY A 105 4.10 -3.37 -9.53
N SER A 106 4.41 -4.39 -8.74
CA SER A 106 3.61 -4.77 -7.58
C SER A 106 4.30 -4.39 -6.27
N LEU A 107 3.52 -4.00 -5.27
CA LEU A 107 4.00 -3.75 -3.92
C LEU A 107 3.13 -4.48 -2.90
N SER A 108 3.73 -5.38 -2.13
CA SER A 108 3.09 -6.09 -1.03
C SER A 108 3.66 -5.61 0.29
N VAL A 109 2.80 -5.18 1.20
CA VAL A 109 3.16 -4.70 2.53
C VAL A 109 2.48 -5.57 3.58
N HIS A 110 3.30 -6.21 4.42
CA HIS A 110 2.85 -7.10 5.48
C HIS A 110 3.40 -6.61 6.82
N GLY A 111 2.50 -6.43 7.79
CA GLY A 111 2.85 -6.01 9.14
C GLY A 111 1.88 -4.94 9.64
N TYR A 112 2.04 -4.50 10.88
CA TYR A 112 1.18 -3.47 11.45
C TYR A 112 1.46 -2.13 10.78
N ALA A 113 0.59 -1.73 9.87
CA ALA A 113 0.78 -0.54 9.04
C ALA A 113 -0.31 0.51 9.32
N GLY A 114 0.05 1.56 10.03
CA GLY A 114 -0.74 2.78 10.19
C GLY A 114 -0.77 3.59 8.90
N VAL A 115 -1.49 3.09 7.89
CA VAL A 115 -1.54 3.73 6.58
C VAL A 115 -2.36 5.01 6.64
N GLU A 116 -1.68 6.14 6.47
CA GLU A 116 -2.29 7.47 6.40
C GLU A 116 -2.72 7.79 4.97
N LYS A 117 -1.84 7.55 4.00
CA LYS A 117 -2.05 7.95 2.60
C LYS A 117 -1.48 6.94 1.62
N ILE A 118 -2.27 6.64 0.60
CA ILE A 118 -1.86 5.91 -0.60
C ILE A 118 -2.19 6.76 -1.83
N GLN A 119 -1.21 6.98 -2.70
CA GLN A 119 -1.37 7.60 -4.00
C GLN A 119 -0.83 6.66 -5.07
N GLN A 120 -1.72 6.17 -5.95
CA GLN A 120 -1.33 5.36 -7.09
C GLN A 120 -1.73 6.05 -8.39
N GLU A 121 -0.76 6.19 -9.28
CA GLU A 121 -0.96 6.64 -10.65
C GLU A 121 -0.32 5.61 -11.59
N GLY A 122 -1.10 4.97 -12.46
CA GLY A 122 -0.61 3.97 -13.39
C GLY A 122 -1.30 2.62 -13.23
N ASN A 123 -0.58 1.55 -13.58
CA ASN A 123 -1.16 0.22 -13.79
C ASN A 123 -0.64 -0.85 -12.81
N GLY A 124 0.14 -0.44 -11.80
CA GLY A 124 0.67 -1.35 -10.79
C GLY A 124 -0.41 -1.89 -9.85
N SER A 125 -0.04 -2.90 -9.07
CA SER A 125 -0.88 -3.48 -8.02
C SER A 125 -0.29 -3.24 -6.64
N MET A 126 -1.15 -3.14 -5.63
CA MET A 126 -0.73 -3.12 -4.23
C MET A 126 -1.58 -4.04 -3.37
N GLU A 127 -0.93 -4.70 -2.43
CA GLU A 127 -1.59 -5.46 -1.38
C GLU A 127 -1.04 -5.04 -0.02
N ILE A 128 -1.90 -4.55 0.86
CA ILE A 128 -1.48 -4.07 2.17
C ILE A 128 -2.32 -4.78 3.23
N TYR A 129 -1.65 -5.63 3.99
CA TYR A 129 -2.26 -6.45 5.02
C TYR A 129 -1.95 -5.90 6.40
N TRP A 130 -2.97 -5.92 7.27
CA TRP A 130 -2.91 -5.40 8.64
C TRP A 130 -2.78 -3.88 8.72
N VAL A 131 -3.54 -3.18 7.87
CA VAL A 131 -3.79 -1.74 8.01
C VAL A 131 -4.39 -1.47 9.39
N ASN A 132 -3.83 -0.52 10.13
CA ASN A 132 -4.41 -0.02 11.37
C ASN A 132 -4.19 1.48 11.54
N GLY A 133 -5.07 2.29 10.98
CA GLY A 133 -4.97 3.75 11.00
C GLY A 133 -6.23 4.43 11.54
N GLU A 134 -6.09 5.70 11.93
CA GLU A 134 -7.24 6.54 12.25
C GLU A 134 -7.95 6.97 10.95
N THR A 135 -7.19 7.48 9.99
CA THR A 135 -7.68 7.87 8.68
C THR A 135 -6.77 7.32 7.61
N THR A 136 -7.35 6.63 6.63
CA THR A 136 -6.65 6.10 5.46
C THR A 136 -7.19 6.79 4.22
N THR A 137 -6.35 7.58 3.57
CA THR A 137 -6.69 8.28 2.32
C THR A 137 -6.13 7.51 1.14
N VAL A 138 -6.96 7.24 0.13
CA VAL A 138 -6.60 6.51 -1.08
C VAL A 138 -6.95 7.35 -2.31
N TYR A 139 -5.95 7.60 -3.15
CA TYR A 139 -6.13 8.21 -4.46
C TYR A 139 -5.61 7.26 -5.54
N LEU A 140 -6.48 6.81 -6.44
CA LEU A 140 -6.11 5.92 -7.55
C LEU A 140 -6.47 6.54 -8.89
N LYS A 141 -5.52 6.54 -9.83
CA LYS A 141 -5.72 6.96 -11.22
C LYS A 141 -4.97 6.01 -12.16
N GLY A 142 -5.52 5.75 -13.35
CA GLY A 142 -5.03 4.72 -14.26
C GLY A 142 -5.77 3.38 -14.13
N ALA A 143 -5.10 2.26 -14.45
CA ALA A 143 -5.72 0.92 -14.45
C ALA A 143 -5.23 0.01 -13.32
N GLY A 144 -4.50 0.55 -12.33
CA GLY A 144 -3.95 -0.22 -11.22
C GLY A 144 -5.00 -0.67 -10.20
N SER A 145 -4.58 -1.57 -9.31
CA SER A 145 -5.43 -2.15 -8.26
C SER A 145 -4.81 -2.05 -6.87
N ILE A 146 -5.65 -1.91 -5.84
CA ILE A 146 -5.22 -2.02 -4.44
C ILE A 146 -6.13 -2.97 -3.69
N VAL A 147 -5.54 -3.83 -2.87
CA VAL A 147 -6.22 -4.61 -1.84
C VAL A 147 -5.77 -4.14 -0.46
N LEU A 148 -6.72 -3.80 0.41
CA LEU A 148 -6.46 -3.47 1.81
C LEU A 148 -7.16 -4.45 2.75
N ALA A 149 -6.46 -4.88 3.79
CA ALA A 149 -7.02 -5.67 4.87
C ALA A 149 -6.62 -5.12 6.25
N GLY A 150 -7.53 -5.17 7.23
CA GLY A 150 -7.28 -4.68 8.59
C GLY A 150 -8.43 -3.87 9.17
N LYS A 151 -8.12 -2.72 9.76
CA LYS A 151 -9.09 -1.77 10.32
C LYS A 151 -8.65 -0.31 10.06
N THR A 152 -9.61 0.55 9.79
CA THR A 152 -9.41 2.01 9.87
C THR A 152 -10.69 2.68 10.37
N ASN A 153 -10.59 3.81 11.08
CA ASN A 153 -11.80 4.52 11.49
C ASN A 153 -12.41 5.23 10.28
N THR A 154 -11.60 5.92 9.48
CA THR A 154 -12.07 6.66 8.31
C THR A 154 -11.34 6.23 7.05
N LEU A 155 -12.09 5.82 6.02
CA LEU A 155 -11.57 5.65 4.66
C LEU A 155 -12.02 6.83 3.79
N ILE A 156 -11.09 7.49 3.13
CA ILE A 156 -11.38 8.50 2.09
C ILE A 156 -10.79 8.00 0.78
N ALA A 157 -11.61 7.62 -0.19
CA ALA A 157 -11.16 7.04 -1.45
C ALA A 157 -11.66 7.85 -2.66
N ASN A 158 -10.75 8.24 -3.55
CA ASN A 158 -11.07 8.83 -4.85
C ASN A 158 -10.42 8.00 -5.96
N LEU A 159 -11.22 7.44 -6.84
CA LEU A 159 -10.78 6.55 -7.91
C LEU A 159 -11.20 7.10 -9.28
N PHE A 160 -10.27 7.02 -10.24
CA PHE A 160 -10.44 7.51 -11.61
C PHE A 160 -10.08 6.43 -12.63
N ASP A 161 -10.43 6.67 -13.88
CA ASP A 161 -10.12 5.82 -15.04
C ASP A 161 -10.63 4.38 -14.88
N GLN A 162 -9.74 3.40 -14.74
CA GLN A 162 -10.08 1.97 -14.60
C GLN A 162 -9.59 1.41 -13.26
N ALA A 163 -9.32 2.28 -12.29
CA ALA A 163 -8.74 1.91 -11.02
C ALA A 163 -9.66 0.99 -10.21
N ARG A 164 -9.06 0.06 -9.48
CA ARG A 164 -9.79 -0.88 -8.61
C ARG A 164 -9.31 -0.80 -7.17
N LEU A 165 -10.22 -0.64 -6.24
CA LEU A 165 -9.97 -0.73 -4.81
C LEU A 165 -10.79 -1.86 -4.22
N ASP A 166 -10.14 -2.83 -3.58
CA ASP A 166 -10.79 -3.86 -2.78
C ASP A 166 -10.45 -3.68 -1.30
N THR A 167 -11.46 -3.34 -0.51
CA THR A 167 -11.37 -3.19 0.94
C THR A 167 -12.34 -4.12 1.67
N LYS A 168 -12.75 -5.25 1.07
CA LYS A 168 -13.67 -6.21 1.71
C LYS A 168 -13.15 -6.71 3.05
N PHE A 169 -11.83 -6.85 3.18
CA PHE A 169 -11.16 -7.32 4.39
C PHE A 169 -10.67 -6.17 5.30
N LEU A 170 -10.98 -4.92 4.97
CA LEU A 170 -10.69 -3.75 5.79
C LEU A 170 -11.98 -3.30 6.47
N ARG A 171 -12.05 -3.42 7.80
CA ARG A 171 -13.19 -2.89 8.56
C ARG A 171 -13.08 -1.38 8.66
N VAL A 172 -14.05 -0.67 8.08
CA VAL A 172 -14.10 0.79 8.05
C VAL A 172 -15.28 1.29 8.87
N LYS A 173 -15.06 2.15 9.86
CA LYS A 173 -16.19 2.78 10.57
C LYS A 173 -16.95 3.75 9.65
N GLU A 174 -16.23 4.64 8.97
CA GLU A 174 -16.79 5.66 8.07
C GLU A 174 -16.06 5.69 6.74
N ALA A 175 -16.80 5.57 5.63
CA ALA A 175 -16.23 5.55 4.28
C ALA A 175 -16.77 6.71 3.44
N TYR A 176 -15.87 7.48 2.84
CA TYR A 176 -16.16 8.52 1.85
C TYR A 176 -15.53 8.08 0.53
N VAL A 177 -16.36 7.60 -0.41
CA VAL A 177 -15.88 6.94 -1.62
C VAL A 177 -16.43 7.65 -2.85
N ARG A 178 -15.53 8.06 -3.73
CA ARG A 178 -15.85 8.64 -5.03
C ARG A 178 -15.21 7.82 -6.15
N THR A 179 -16.00 7.47 -7.14
CA THR A 179 -15.55 6.75 -8.33
C THR A 179 -15.95 7.52 -9.58
N HIS A 180 -15.04 7.55 -10.56
CA HIS A 180 -15.21 8.22 -11.85
C HIS A 180 -14.85 7.26 -13.00
N GLN A 181 -15.26 7.60 -14.22
CA GLN A 181 -15.05 6.81 -15.44
C GLN A 181 -15.50 5.35 -15.28
N SER A 182 -14.58 4.39 -15.26
CA SER A 182 -14.85 2.95 -15.13
C SER A 182 -14.26 2.37 -13.84
N ALA A 183 -13.97 3.21 -12.84
CA ALA A 183 -13.39 2.77 -11.58
C ALA A 183 -14.35 1.91 -10.77
N ILE A 184 -13.80 0.98 -9.98
CA ILE A 184 -14.58 0.06 -9.15
C ILE A 184 -14.04 0.08 -7.72
N ALA A 185 -14.92 0.31 -6.75
CA ALA A 185 -14.61 0.17 -5.33
C ALA A 185 -15.44 -0.93 -4.68
N HIS A 186 -14.79 -1.81 -3.91
CA HIS A 186 -15.43 -2.72 -2.99
C HIS A 186 -15.15 -2.26 -1.56
N VAL A 187 -16.20 -2.01 -0.78
CA VAL A 187 -16.13 -1.30 0.50
C VAL A 187 -16.78 -2.11 1.62
N ASN A 188 -16.08 -2.30 2.72
CA ASN A 188 -16.64 -2.91 3.93
C ASN A 188 -16.74 -1.85 5.04
N THR A 189 -17.96 -1.41 5.35
CA THR A 189 -18.18 -0.40 6.38
C THR A 189 -19.19 -0.83 7.45
N ASP A 190 -18.88 -0.49 8.70
CA ASP A 190 -19.67 -0.87 9.87
C ASP A 190 -20.62 0.24 10.35
N SER A 191 -20.50 1.49 9.87
CA SER A 191 -21.36 2.59 10.34
C SER A 191 -21.87 3.50 9.23
N ARG A 192 -21.01 4.30 8.60
CA ARG A 192 -21.44 5.34 7.66
C ARG A 192 -20.77 5.20 6.30
N LEU A 193 -21.58 5.20 5.24
CA LEU A 193 -21.12 5.26 3.86
C LEU A 193 -21.59 6.56 3.20
N PHE A 194 -20.65 7.32 2.64
CA PHE A 194 -20.90 8.41 1.70
C PHE A 194 -20.32 8.00 0.35
N ALA A 195 -21.19 7.58 -0.57
CA ALA A 195 -20.81 7.04 -1.87
C ALA A 195 -21.25 8.00 -2.99
N TYR A 196 -20.32 8.30 -3.90
CA TYR A 196 -20.59 9.04 -5.13
C TYR A 196 -19.98 8.32 -6.34
N ALA A 197 -20.83 7.77 -7.22
CA ALA A 197 -20.38 7.10 -8.44
C ALA A 197 -20.80 7.90 -9.69
N MET A 198 -19.85 8.19 -10.57
CA MET A 198 -20.05 8.96 -11.81
C MET A 198 -19.63 8.15 -13.05
N ASP A 199 -20.08 8.56 -14.24
CA ASP A 199 -19.77 7.94 -15.53
C ASP A 199 -20.26 6.49 -15.65
N GLN A 200 -19.36 5.50 -15.73
CA GLN A 200 -19.66 4.06 -15.77
C GLN A 200 -19.08 3.34 -14.54
N SER A 201 -18.82 4.10 -13.46
CA SER A 201 -18.10 3.59 -12.29
C SER A 201 -19.03 2.91 -11.29
N GLN A 202 -18.45 2.11 -10.41
CA GLN A 202 -19.21 1.26 -9.49
C GLN A 202 -18.66 1.28 -8.06
N ILE A 203 -19.56 1.35 -7.09
CA ILE A 203 -19.27 1.16 -5.66
C ILE A 203 -20.12 0.00 -5.14
N ASN A 204 -19.47 -1.05 -4.67
CA ASN A 204 -20.09 -2.22 -4.03
C ASN A 204 -19.81 -2.18 -2.53
N TYR A 205 -20.83 -2.27 -1.69
CA TYR A 205 -20.65 -2.34 -0.24
C TYR A 205 -21.25 -3.61 0.37
N TYR A 206 -20.56 -4.21 1.35
CA TYR A 206 -20.82 -5.60 1.79
C TYR A 206 -21.49 -5.71 3.16
N THR A 207 -21.12 -4.87 4.11
CA THR A 207 -21.72 -4.85 5.44
C THR A 207 -22.85 -3.84 5.46
N PRO A 208 -24.00 -4.13 6.12
CA PRO A 208 -25.05 -3.15 6.31
C PRO A 208 -24.50 -1.99 7.15
N SER A 209 -24.05 -0.93 6.48
CA SER A 209 -23.81 0.36 7.13
C SER A 209 -25.10 0.80 7.79
N SER A 210 -25.04 1.24 9.05
CA SER A 210 -26.21 1.83 9.72
C SER A 210 -26.79 3.02 8.94
N GLU A 211 -25.93 3.75 8.20
CA GLU A 211 -26.32 4.90 7.40
C GLU A 211 -25.57 4.89 6.06
N ALA A 212 -26.30 4.83 4.94
CA ALA A 212 -25.74 4.93 3.60
C ALA A 212 -26.32 6.13 2.84
N TYR A 213 -25.47 7.10 2.53
CA TYR A 213 -25.77 8.24 1.68
C TYR A 213 -25.16 8.00 0.30
N GLN A 214 -26.02 7.82 -0.69
CA GLN A 214 -25.61 7.40 -2.03
C GLN A 214 -26.07 8.44 -3.03
N ASN A 215 -25.16 8.85 -3.91
CA ASN A 215 -25.45 9.74 -5.01
C ASN A 215 -24.77 9.20 -6.27
N THR A 216 -25.44 9.29 -7.40
CA THR A 216 -24.94 8.80 -8.69
C THR A 216 -25.15 9.84 -9.78
N ALA A 217 -24.24 9.86 -10.75
CA ALA A 217 -24.33 10.66 -11.96
C ALA A 217 -24.06 9.77 -13.18
N ASP A 218 -24.65 10.11 -14.32
CA ASP A 218 -24.58 9.36 -15.58
C ASP A 218 -25.02 7.89 -15.42
N ASN A 219 -24.14 6.92 -15.71
CA ASN A 219 -24.39 5.49 -15.53
C ASN A 219 -23.67 4.93 -14.28
N GLY A 220 -23.29 5.79 -13.32
CA GLY A 220 -22.65 5.39 -12.09
C GLY A 220 -23.59 4.57 -11.20
N VAL A 221 -23.05 3.56 -10.51
CA VAL A 221 -23.85 2.59 -9.75
C VAL A 221 -23.30 2.39 -8.34
N VAL A 222 -24.19 2.39 -7.34
CA VAL A 222 -23.89 2.00 -5.95
C VAL A 222 -24.77 0.82 -5.56
N LEU A 223 -24.16 -0.30 -5.14
CA LEU A 223 -24.86 -1.56 -4.84
C LEU A 223 -24.55 -2.07 -3.44
N SER A 224 -25.60 -2.45 -2.72
CA SER A 224 -25.48 -3.32 -1.55
C SER A 224 -25.30 -4.75 -2.01
N VAL A 225 -24.21 -5.38 -1.62
CA VAL A 225 -23.94 -6.79 -1.89
C VAL A 225 -24.18 -7.56 -0.60
N ARG A 226 -25.21 -8.39 -0.58
CA ARG A 226 -25.43 -9.34 0.51
C ARG A 226 -24.64 -10.60 0.21
N GLU A 227 -23.72 -10.99 1.08
CA GLU A 227 -23.22 -12.36 1.05
C GLU A 227 -24.36 -13.31 1.37
N ASN A 228 -24.71 -14.18 0.43
CA ASN A 228 -25.61 -15.29 0.71
C ASN A 228 -24.94 -16.17 1.76
N GLN A 229 -25.44 -16.18 2.99
CA GLN A 229 -25.12 -17.23 3.94
C GLN A 229 -25.73 -18.54 3.44
N GLN A 230 -24.97 -19.28 2.62
CA GLN A 230 -25.25 -20.67 2.30
C GLN A 230 -24.13 -21.54 2.89
N GLY A 231 -24.50 -22.41 3.83
CA GLY A 231 -23.77 -23.65 4.11
C GLY A 231 -22.95 -23.67 5.40
N GLY A 232 -23.58 -23.43 6.55
CA GLY A 232 -23.06 -23.85 7.86
C GLY A 232 -24.13 -24.64 8.61
N SER A 233 -24.36 -25.87 8.17
CA SER A 233 -25.11 -26.90 8.89
C SER A 233 -24.15 -27.86 9.58
#